data_AF-A0A6A6WZ32-F1
#
_entry.id   AF-A0A6A6WZ32-F1
#
_cell.length_a   1.000
_cell.length_b   1.000
_cell.length_c   1.000
_cell.angle_alpha   90.00
_cell.angle_beta   90.00
_cell.angle_gamma   90.00
#
_symmetry.space_group_name_H-M   'P 1'
#
loop_
_entity.id
_entity.type
_entity.pdbx_description
1 polymer ?
#
loop_
_entity_poly.entity_id
_entity_poly.type
_entity_poly.pdbx_seq_one_letter_code
_entity_poly.pdbx_strand_id
1 'polypeptide(L)'
;ETLAEKRARWSGLLHAHQYHTVITQVLAEELPKYTRSTVIPTSLASIMRDCILILASAPLILTAAMDGVLAAQFRTSEVLQREYAEIQSRARIQPSIYVHLLADENGTAPSANQYLQIRDAALKYMGAADADADLAHAIDNVSPPATPLSAARDGYRKYLWTQSYSPRRAETLRRFCAGICARWRETSPLERDVPLAHPPGECGYALDAPVRLRQHRRRQSSNYVMNLAEDICAYLHAARVFPALFRMHQFVVYLIFRPEQVRVAEIFCSGLLQVWVGNGGGFNHYPAGLSNASAGRVGAEEWAAHERYVRGRGLLGENVREQKERVEE
;
A
#
# COMPACT_ATOMS: atom_id res chain seq x y z
N GLU A 1 -1.57 21.54 -3.86
CA GLU A 1 -0.47 20.56 -4.00
C GLU A 1 -1.07 19.28 -4.57
N THR A 2 -0.54 18.81 -5.69
CA THR A 2 -0.91 17.52 -6.30
C THR A 2 -0.36 16.36 -5.46
N LEU A 3 -0.85 15.14 -5.70
CA LEU A 3 -0.31 13.97 -5.00
C LEU A 3 1.20 13.74 -5.28
N ALA A 4 1.66 14.02 -6.51
CA ALA A 4 3.06 13.85 -6.89
C ALA A 4 3.97 14.87 -6.21
N GLU A 5 3.57 16.14 -6.20
CA GLU A 5 4.30 17.23 -5.51
C GLU A 5 4.45 16.94 -4.02
N LYS A 6 3.37 16.50 -3.37
CA LYS A 6 3.38 16.14 -1.94
C LYS A 6 4.40 15.05 -1.65
N ARG A 7 4.39 13.96 -2.43
CA ARG A 7 5.30 12.83 -2.24
C ARG A 7 6.76 13.24 -2.46
N ALA A 8 7.04 14.02 -3.50
CA ALA A 8 8.38 14.55 -3.76
C ALA A 8 8.87 15.44 -2.61
N ARG A 9 8.00 16.34 -2.11
CA ARG A 9 8.31 17.21 -0.97
C ARG A 9 8.55 16.40 0.30
N TRP A 10 7.71 15.43 0.62
CA TRP A 10 7.90 14.58 1.79
C TRP A 10 9.19 13.75 1.72
N SER A 11 9.50 13.17 0.54
CA SER A 11 10.78 12.51 0.31
C SER A 11 11.95 13.46 0.59
N GLY A 12 11.95 14.67 0.02
CA GLY A 12 12.98 15.68 0.27
C GLY A 12 13.13 16.06 1.74
N LEU A 13 12.02 16.22 2.46
CA LEU A 13 12.03 16.51 3.91
C LEU A 13 12.63 15.36 4.71
N LEU A 14 12.36 14.10 4.34
CA LEU A 14 12.90 12.94 5.03
C LEU A 14 14.41 12.76 4.77
N HIS A 15 14.86 12.98 3.53
CA HIS A 15 16.29 13.03 3.20
C HIS A 15 17.02 14.16 3.93
N ALA A 16 16.32 15.24 4.25
CA ALA A 16 16.81 16.33 5.10
C ALA A 16 16.58 16.08 6.62
N HIS A 17 16.18 14.87 7.01
CA HIS A 17 15.91 14.47 8.39
C HIS A 17 14.88 15.36 9.13
N GLN A 18 13.92 15.97 8.42
CA GLN A 18 12.85 16.80 8.99
C GLN A 18 11.62 15.96 9.37
N TYR A 19 11.80 14.99 10.29
CA TYR A 19 10.75 14.00 10.59
C TYR A 19 9.50 14.65 11.19
N HIS A 20 9.67 15.62 12.10
CA HIS A 20 8.54 16.27 12.77
C HIS A 20 7.53 16.87 11.78
N THR A 21 8.04 17.57 10.77
CA THR A 21 7.22 18.19 9.71
C THR A 21 6.42 17.16 8.94
N VAL A 22 7.07 16.08 8.49
CA VAL A 22 6.42 15.01 7.72
C VAL A 22 5.40 14.28 8.58
N ILE A 23 5.76 13.92 9.81
CA ILE A 23 4.88 13.22 10.75
C ILE A 23 3.61 14.04 11.01
N THR A 24 3.75 15.34 11.30
CA THR A 24 2.61 16.21 11.57
C THR A 24 1.64 16.26 10.39
N GLN A 25 2.18 16.36 9.17
CA GLN A 25 1.36 16.41 7.95
C GLN A 25 0.67 15.07 7.66
N VAL A 26 1.38 13.95 7.79
CA VAL A 26 0.79 12.61 7.62
C VAL A 26 -0.34 12.39 8.64
N LEU A 27 -0.09 12.68 9.92
CA LEU A 27 -1.08 12.47 10.97
C LEU A 27 -2.29 13.40 10.84
N ALA A 28 -2.11 14.63 10.34
CA ALA A 28 -3.23 15.53 10.06
C ALA A 28 -4.19 14.95 9.00
N GLU A 29 -3.68 14.18 8.04
CA GLU A 29 -4.49 13.51 7.02
C GLU A 29 -5.07 12.17 7.49
N GLU A 30 -4.31 11.44 8.32
CA GLU A 30 -4.68 10.09 8.75
C GLU A 30 -5.64 10.07 9.95
N LEU A 31 -5.36 10.85 11.00
CA LEU A 31 -6.11 10.79 12.26
C LEU A 31 -7.62 11.10 12.13
N PRO A 32 -8.08 12.03 11.26
CA PRO A 32 -9.50 12.30 11.08
C PRO A 32 -10.34 11.06 10.70
N LYS A 33 -9.73 10.06 10.04
CA LYS A 33 -10.38 8.80 9.63
C LYS A 33 -10.79 7.93 10.83
N TYR A 34 -10.28 8.24 12.03
CA TYR A 34 -10.45 7.44 13.24
C TYR A 34 -11.22 8.16 14.36
N THR A 35 -11.82 9.32 14.07
CA THR A 35 -12.60 10.13 15.04
C THR A 35 -13.72 9.36 15.74
N ARG A 36 -14.23 8.28 15.13
CA ARG A 36 -15.28 7.41 15.70
C ARG A 36 -14.73 6.07 16.24
N SER A 37 -13.42 5.88 16.23
CA SER A 37 -12.78 4.64 16.67
C SER A 37 -12.36 4.74 18.13
N THR A 38 -12.80 3.81 18.96
CA THR A 38 -12.31 3.63 20.34
C THR A 38 -11.01 2.82 20.40
N VAL A 39 -10.58 2.27 19.25
CA VAL A 39 -9.40 1.41 19.12
C VAL A 39 -8.12 2.22 18.97
N ILE A 40 -8.23 3.49 18.60
CA ILE A 40 -7.08 4.40 18.49
C ILE A 40 -7.21 5.53 19.53
N PRO A 41 -6.87 5.26 20.81
CA PRO A 41 -6.60 6.32 21.76
C PRO A 41 -5.21 6.11 22.38
N THR A 42 -4.25 6.85 21.86
CA THR A 42 -2.98 7.19 22.49
C THR A 42 -2.83 8.70 22.39
N SER A 43 -2.18 9.33 23.37
CA SER A 43 -1.90 10.76 23.28
C SER A 43 -1.18 11.06 21.96
N LEU A 44 -1.48 12.21 21.32
CA LEU A 44 -0.80 12.61 20.09
C LEU A 44 0.73 12.58 20.27
N ALA A 45 1.21 12.98 21.45
CA ALA A 45 2.62 12.87 21.82
C ALA A 45 3.18 11.44 21.76
N SER A 46 2.41 10.42 22.16
CA SER A 46 2.83 9.02 22.04
C SER A 46 2.87 8.58 20.58
N ILE A 47 1.85 8.94 19.78
CA ILE A 47 1.80 8.61 18.35
C ILE A 47 3.00 9.25 17.62
N MET A 48 3.28 10.52 17.91
CA MET A 48 4.43 11.23 17.32
C MET A 48 5.74 10.58 17.70
N ARG A 49 5.93 10.20 18.97
CA ARG A 49 7.12 9.47 19.43
C ARG A 49 7.29 8.17 18.65
N ASP A 50 6.23 7.39 18.47
CA ASP A 50 6.30 6.13 17.73
C ASP A 50 6.60 6.36 16.24
N CYS A 51 6.04 7.41 15.63
CA CYS A 51 6.38 7.78 14.25
C CYS A 51 7.86 8.20 14.09
N ILE A 52 8.42 8.95 15.05
CA ILE A 52 9.86 9.27 15.06
C ILE A 52 10.69 8.00 15.15
N LEU A 53 10.33 7.07 16.03
CA LEU A 53 11.03 5.78 16.15
C LEU A 53 10.95 4.95 14.87
N ILE A 54 9.79 4.96 14.19
CA ILE A 54 9.60 4.29 12.90
C ILE A 54 10.55 4.87 11.85
N LEU A 55 10.58 6.20 11.68
CA LEU A 55 11.48 6.84 10.70
C LEU A 55 12.96 6.67 11.08
N ALA A 56 13.30 6.79 12.36
CA ALA A 56 14.68 6.66 12.84
C ALA A 56 15.24 5.23 12.70
N SER A 57 14.37 4.21 12.60
CA SER A 57 14.72 2.81 12.34
C SER A 57 14.32 2.33 10.95
N ALA A 58 13.93 3.25 10.05
CA ALA A 58 13.48 2.91 8.71
C ALA A 58 14.62 2.23 7.92
N PRO A 59 14.38 1.06 7.33
CA PRO A 59 15.35 0.43 6.43
C PRO A 59 15.38 1.16 5.07
N LEU A 60 16.44 0.93 4.29
CA LEU A 60 16.55 1.47 2.92
C LEU A 60 15.37 1.05 2.03
N ILE A 61 14.79 -0.13 2.28
CA ILE A 61 13.57 -0.57 1.59
C ILE A 61 12.39 0.39 1.80
N LEU A 62 12.20 0.94 3.01
CA LEU A 62 11.15 1.93 3.26
C LEU A 62 11.48 3.24 2.53
N THR A 63 12.73 3.69 2.59
CA THR A 63 13.19 4.88 1.85
C THR A 63 12.94 4.76 0.35
N ALA A 64 13.34 3.64 -0.26
CA ALA A 64 13.09 3.39 -1.66
C ALA A 64 11.58 3.34 -2.00
N ALA A 65 10.73 2.88 -1.08
CA ALA A 65 9.27 2.90 -1.27
C ALA A 65 8.72 4.33 -1.25
N MET A 66 9.20 5.18 -0.34
CA MET A 66 8.82 6.60 -0.23
C MET A 66 9.27 7.40 -1.45
N ASP A 67 10.44 7.08 -1.99
CA ASP A 67 10.99 7.69 -3.19
C ASP A 67 10.30 7.19 -4.48
N GLY A 68 9.45 6.16 -4.38
CA GLY A 68 8.73 5.58 -5.52
C GLY A 68 9.56 4.63 -6.39
N VAL A 69 10.81 4.39 -6.01
CA VAL A 69 11.80 3.68 -6.81
C VAL A 69 12.00 2.22 -6.40
N LEU A 70 11.38 1.76 -5.30
CA LEU A 70 11.59 0.41 -4.73
C LEU A 70 11.45 -0.70 -5.78
N ALA A 71 10.36 -0.74 -6.54
CA ALA A 71 10.11 -1.83 -7.48
C ALA A 71 11.21 -1.92 -8.57
N ALA A 72 11.68 -0.77 -9.06
CA ALA A 72 12.73 -0.70 -10.08
C ALA A 72 14.13 -0.93 -9.49
N GLN A 73 14.49 -0.20 -8.43
CA GLN A 73 15.83 -0.29 -7.81
C GLN A 73 16.09 -1.64 -7.16
N PHE A 74 15.06 -2.32 -6.65
CA PHE A 74 15.24 -3.65 -6.06
C PHE A 74 15.82 -4.67 -7.04
N ARG A 75 15.64 -4.47 -8.36
CA ARG A 75 16.20 -5.36 -9.37
C ARG A 75 17.70 -5.18 -9.59
N THR A 76 18.24 -4.00 -9.32
CA THR A 76 19.61 -3.62 -9.70
C THR A 76 20.51 -3.32 -8.51
N SER A 77 19.94 -2.98 -7.35
CA SER A 77 20.71 -2.63 -6.15
C SER A 77 20.97 -3.85 -5.26
N GLU A 78 22.19 -4.37 -5.31
CA GLU A 78 22.63 -5.46 -4.42
C GLU A 78 22.57 -5.08 -2.94
N VAL A 79 22.76 -3.79 -2.63
CA VAL A 79 22.68 -3.29 -1.25
C VAL A 79 21.24 -3.42 -0.73
N LEU A 80 20.28 -3.00 -1.55
CA LEU A 80 18.85 -3.06 -1.23
C LEU A 80 18.37 -4.52 -1.13
N GLN A 81 18.85 -5.40 -2.02
CA GLN A 81 18.56 -6.83 -1.98
C GLN A 81 19.11 -7.52 -0.74
N ARG A 82 20.34 -7.20 -0.32
CA ARG A 82 20.96 -7.76 0.88
C ARG A 82 20.21 -7.35 2.15
N GLU A 83 19.89 -6.06 2.29
CA GLU A 83 19.11 -5.57 3.43
C GLU A 83 17.71 -6.21 3.45
N TYR A 84 17.06 -6.33 2.29
CA TYR A 84 15.75 -6.96 2.22
C TYR A 84 15.76 -8.44 2.60
N ALA A 85 16.78 -9.20 2.19
CA ALA A 85 16.89 -10.62 2.54
C ALA A 85 16.93 -10.81 4.07
N GLU A 86 17.62 -9.91 4.77
CA GLU A 86 17.65 -9.86 6.22
C GLU A 86 16.28 -9.51 6.82
N ILE A 87 15.65 -8.43 6.35
CA ILE A 87 14.33 -7.99 6.81
C ILE A 87 13.30 -9.11 6.61
N GLN A 88 13.29 -9.72 5.43
CA GLN A 88 12.38 -10.79 5.07
C GLN A 88 12.57 -12.04 5.95
N SER A 89 13.82 -12.38 6.28
CA SER A 89 14.12 -13.47 7.21
C SER A 89 13.53 -13.19 8.59
N ARG A 90 13.75 -11.97 9.10
CA ARG A 90 13.27 -11.55 10.42
C ARG A 90 11.74 -11.43 10.50
N ALA A 91 11.09 -11.02 9.40
CA ALA A 91 9.65 -10.81 9.32
C ALA A 91 8.79 -12.09 9.45
N ARG A 92 9.42 -13.27 9.57
CA ARG A 92 8.76 -14.54 9.95
C ARG A 92 8.38 -14.60 11.42
N ILE A 93 9.17 -13.94 12.27
CA ILE A 93 9.05 -14.01 13.73
C ILE A 93 8.82 -12.63 14.35
N GLN A 94 8.91 -11.57 13.57
CA GLN A 94 8.70 -10.21 14.04
C GLN A 94 7.55 -9.57 13.26
N PRO A 95 6.56 -8.97 13.94
CA PRO A 95 5.49 -8.26 13.26
C PRO A 95 6.03 -7.17 12.36
N SER A 96 5.38 -6.94 11.23
CA SER A 96 5.94 -6.11 10.17
C SER A 96 4.87 -5.40 9.35
N ILE A 97 5.31 -4.36 8.64
CA ILE A 97 4.54 -3.68 7.61
C ILE A 97 5.05 -4.17 6.25
N TYR A 98 4.11 -4.50 5.37
CA TYR A 98 4.37 -4.86 3.99
C TYR A 98 3.66 -3.91 3.04
N VAL A 99 4.13 -3.89 1.79
CA VAL A 99 3.51 -3.16 0.69
C VAL A 99 3.37 -4.04 -0.55
N HIS A 100 2.35 -3.70 -1.34
CA HIS A 100 2.18 -4.15 -2.72
C HIS A 100 2.31 -2.95 -3.65
N LEU A 101 3.08 -3.05 -4.71
CA LEU A 101 3.28 -1.97 -5.69
C LEU A 101 2.90 -2.47 -7.09
N LEU A 102 1.96 -1.80 -7.76
CA LEU A 102 1.56 -2.16 -9.13
C LEU A 102 2.62 -1.67 -10.12
N ALA A 103 3.38 -2.61 -10.69
CA ALA A 103 4.43 -2.34 -11.64
C ALA A 103 4.56 -3.49 -12.65
N ASP A 104 5.25 -3.25 -13.76
CA ASP A 104 5.60 -4.30 -14.71
C ASP A 104 6.80 -5.12 -14.20
N GLU A 105 7.25 -6.09 -15.01
CA GLU A 105 8.41 -6.90 -14.66
C GLU A 105 9.66 -6.08 -14.35
N ASN A 106 9.84 -4.91 -14.98
CA ASN A 106 10.94 -3.96 -14.80
C ASN A 106 10.77 -3.03 -13.61
N GLY A 107 9.69 -3.17 -12.83
CA GLY A 107 9.40 -2.29 -11.71
C GLY A 107 8.93 -0.91 -12.17
N THR A 108 8.53 -0.78 -13.44
CA THR A 108 7.98 0.46 -14.00
C THR A 108 6.47 0.50 -13.72
N ALA A 109 6.03 1.59 -13.11
CA ALA A 109 4.62 1.82 -12.81
C ALA A 109 3.79 2.01 -14.10
N PRO A 110 2.46 1.79 -14.07
CA PRO A 110 1.61 2.27 -15.15
C PRO A 110 1.70 3.79 -15.28
N SER A 111 1.52 4.32 -16.50
CA SER A 111 1.33 5.75 -16.73
C SER A 111 -0.04 6.22 -16.23
N ALA A 112 -0.27 7.53 -16.16
CA ALA A 112 -1.58 8.06 -15.78
C ALA A 112 -2.68 7.63 -16.78
N ASN A 113 -2.38 7.58 -18.08
CA ASN A 113 -3.31 7.11 -19.10
C ASN A 113 -3.62 5.61 -18.97
N GLN A 114 -2.61 4.77 -18.72
CA GLN A 114 -2.83 3.35 -18.44
C GLN A 114 -3.66 3.16 -17.16
N TYR A 115 -3.40 3.96 -16.13
CA TYR A 115 -4.17 3.90 -14.89
C TYR A 115 -5.63 4.34 -15.09
N LEU A 116 -5.88 5.32 -15.98
CA LEU A 116 -7.23 5.69 -16.40
C LEU A 116 -7.92 4.54 -17.16
N GLN A 117 -7.21 3.80 -18.01
CA GLN A 117 -7.75 2.61 -18.68
C GLN A 117 -8.14 1.50 -17.68
N ILE A 118 -7.37 1.31 -16.59
CA ILE A 118 -7.76 0.41 -15.49
C ILE A 118 -9.09 0.86 -14.87
N ARG A 119 -9.22 2.16 -14.63
CA ARG A 119 -10.45 2.75 -14.09
C ARG A 119 -11.65 2.59 -15.02
N ASP A 120 -11.47 2.79 -16.32
CA ASP A 120 -12.56 2.64 -17.29
C ASP A 120 -13.00 1.18 -17.42
N ALA A 121 -12.06 0.23 -17.40
CA ALA A 121 -12.38 -1.18 -17.33
C ALA A 121 -13.10 -1.55 -16.01
N ALA A 122 -12.71 -0.96 -14.88
CA ALA A 122 -13.38 -1.17 -13.60
C ALA A 122 -14.82 -0.61 -13.59
N LEU A 123 -15.07 0.52 -14.25
CA LEU A 123 -16.42 1.08 -14.39
C LEU A 123 -17.31 0.18 -15.26
N LYS A 124 -16.80 -0.29 -16.41
CA LYS A 124 -17.51 -1.27 -17.26
C LYS A 124 -17.77 -2.58 -16.54
N TYR A 125 -16.79 -3.07 -15.79
CA TYR A 125 -16.94 -4.25 -14.94
C TYR A 125 -18.09 -4.08 -13.93
N MET A 126 -18.30 -2.90 -13.35
CA MET A 126 -19.45 -2.61 -12.48
C MET A 126 -20.75 -2.30 -13.25
N GLY A 127 -20.69 -2.23 -14.58
CA GLY A 127 -21.76 -1.83 -15.47
C GLY A 127 -22.88 -2.87 -15.59
N ALA A 128 -23.87 -2.53 -16.43
CA ALA A 128 -25.10 -3.29 -16.56
C ALA A 128 -24.87 -4.73 -17.03
N ALA A 129 -25.79 -5.61 -16.63
CA ALA A 129 -25.65 -7.05 -16.75
C ALA A 129 -25.45 -7.54 -18.19
N ASP A 130 -26.18 -6.96 -19.17
CA ASP A 130 -26.11 -7.38 -20.58
C ASP A 130 -25.01 -6.68 -21.39
N ALA A 131 -24.77 -5.38 -21.19
CA ALA A 131 -23.88 -4.60 -22.05
C ALA A 131 -22.39 -4.90 -21.81
N ASP A 132 -22.02 -5.18 -20.56
CA ASP A 132 -20.63 -5.37 -20.15
C ASP A 132 -20.34 -6.81 -19.69
N ALA A 133 -21.26 -7.75 -19.95
CA ALA A 133 -21.18 -9.14 -19.49
C ALA A 133 -19.89 -9.85 -19.94
N ASP A 134 -19.53 -9.67 -21.22
CA ASP A 134 -18.38 -10.36 -21.81
C ASP A 134 -17.06 -9.87 -21.21
N LEU A 135 -16.94 -8.55 -20.98
CA LEU A 135 -15.78 -7.96 -20.31
C LEU A 135 -15.71 -8.42 -18.86
N ALA A 136 -16.82 -8.41 -18.14
CA ALA A 136 -16.88 -8.87 -16.75
C ALA A 136 -16.51 -10.35 -16.64
N HIS A 137 -17.04 -11.19 -17.53
CA HIS A 137 -16.71 -12.61 -17.62
C HIS A 137 -15.22 -12.83 -17.93
N ALA A 138 -14.65 -12.07 -18.88
CA ALA A 138 -13.23 -12.19 -19.22
C ALA A 138 -12.34 -11.84 -18.04
N ILE A 139 -12.61 -10.74 -17.33
CA ILE A 139 -11.88 -10.33 -16.12
C ILE A 139 -12.06 -11.35 -15.00
N ASP A 140 -13.29 -11.80 -14.74
CA ASP A 140 -13.58 -12.80 -13.70
C ASP A 140 -12.86 -14.12 -13.98
N ASN A 141 -12.56 -14.47 -15.23
CA ASN A 141 -11.85 -15.71 -15.54
C ASN A 141 -10.33 -15.57 -15.70
N VAL A 142 -9.75 -14.39 -15.44
CA VAL A 142 -8.29 -14.22 -15.37
C VAL A 142 -7.68 -15.05 -14.24
N SER A 143 -8.35 -15.09 -13.09
CA SER A 143 -7.90 -15.83 -11.91
C SER A 143 -8.98 -16.79 -11.43
N PRO A 144 -8.65 -17.94 -10.81
CA PRO A 144 -9.65 -18.83 -10.23
C PRO A 144 -10.45 -18.17 -9.08
N PRO A 145 -11.67 -18.63 -8.77
CA PRO A 145 -12.44 -19.66 -9.48
C PRO A 145 -13.06 -19.13 -10.78
N ALA A 146 -13.29 -20.02 -11.76
CA ALA A 146 -13.92 -19.63 -13.02
C ALA A 146 -15.41 -19.30 -12.83
N THR A 147 -15.91 -18.34 -13.61
CA THR A 147 -17.32 -17.89 -13.61
C THR A 147 -17.93 -18.18 -14.98
N PRO A 148 -19.11 -18.83 -15.08
CA PRO A 148 -19.76 -19.04 -16.37
C PRO A 148 -20.33 -17.73 -16.94
N LEU A 149 -20.38 -17.60 -18.27
CA LEU A 149 -20.88 -16.39 -18.93
C LEU A 149 -22.34 -16.06 -18.60
N SER A 150 -23.18 -17.08 -18.40
CA SER A 150 -24.57 -16.89 -17.96
C SER A 150 -24.65 -16.12 -16.63
N ALA A 151 -23.83 -16.48 -15.65
CA ALA A 151 -23.81 -15.77 -14.37
C ALA A 151 -23.41 -14.30 -14.54
N ALA A 152 -22.42 -14.01 -15.40
CA ALA A 152 -22.03 -12.64 -15.70
C ALA A 152 -23.18 -11.84 -16.38
N ARG A 153 -23.92 -12.47 -17.30
CA ARG A 153 -25.13 -11.88 -17.92
C ARG A 153 -26.26 -11.66 -16.92
N ASP A 154 -26.34 -12.49 -15.88
CA ASP A 154 -27.27 -12.31 -14.76
C ASP A 154 -26.80 -11.23 -13.75
N GLY A 155 -25.67 -10.56 -14.02
CA GLY A 155 -25.14 -9.48 -13.19
C GLY A 155 -24.17 -9.92 -12.10
N TYR A 156 -23.76 -11.20 -12.07
CA TYR A 156 -22.70 -11.65 -11.18
C TYR A 156 -21.37 -10.96 -11.54
N ARG A 157 -20.64 -10.54 -10.50
CA ARG A 157 -19.33 -9.90 -10.57
C ARG A 157 -18.50 -10.43 -9.42
N LYS A 158 -17.52 -11.29 -9.66
CA LYS A 158 -16.71 -11.98 -8.62
C LYS A 158 -16.27 -11.06 -7.51
N TYR A 159 -15.69 -9.92 -7.86
CA TYR A 159 -15.14 -8.96 -6.90
C TYR A 159 -16.18 -8.16 -6.13
N LEU A 160 -17.43 -8.09 -6.60
CA LEU A 160 -18.54 -7.44 -5.89
C LEU A 160 -19.34 -8.42 -5.04
N TRP A 161 -19.08 -9.72 -5.16
CA TRP A 161 -19.79 -10.76 -4.44
C TRP A 161 -19.01 -11.22 -3.21
N THR A 162 -19.73 -11.45 -2.11
CA THR A 162 -19.24 -12.22 -0.95
C THR A 162 -20.10 -13.46 -0.81
N GLN A 163 -21.16 -13.40 -0.02
CA GLN A 163 -22.27 -14.35 -0.03
C GLN A 163 -23.38 -13.89 -0.98
N SER A 164 -23.57 -12.56 -1.05
CA SER A 164 -24.46 -11.86 -1.97
C SER A 164 -23.69 -10.71 -2.64
N TYR A 165 -24.34 -10.01 -3.57
CA TYR A 165 -23.87 -8.72 -4.06
C TYR A 165 -23.60 -7.76 -2.87
N SER A 166 -22.48 -7.04 -2.92
CA SER A 166 -22.05 -6.12 -1.88
C SER A 166 -22.07 -4.67 -2.38
N PRO A 167 -23.10 -3.88 -2.01
CA PRO A 167 -23.17 -2.45 -2.35
C PRO A 167 -21.97 -1.66 -1.81
N ARG A 168 -21.44 -2.06 -0.64
CA ARG A 168 -20.25 -1.45 -0.03
C ARG A 168 -18.99 -1.66 -0.88
N ARG A 169 -18.85 -2.84 -1.51
CA ARG A 169 -17.72 -3.09 -2.41
C ARG A 169 -17.82 -2.26 -3.67
N ALA A 170 -19.01 -2.18 -4.26
CA ALA A 170 -19.28 -1.34 -5.42
C ALA A 170 -18.99 0.14 -5.11
N GLU A 171 -19.44 0.65 -3.97
CA GLU A 171 -19.17 2.03 -3.57
C GLU A 171 -17.67 2.32 -3.39
N THR A 172 -16.94 1.36 -2.82
CA THR A 172 -15.49 1.48 -2.70
C THR A 172 -14.79 1.48 -4.06
N LEU A 173 -15.25 0.67 -5.02
CA LEU A 173 -14.72 0.72 -6.39
C LEU A 173 -15.06 2.02 -7.11
N ARG A 174 -16.24 2.62 -6.85
CA ARG A 174 -16.55 3.97 -7.36
C ARG A 174 -15.59 5.02 -6.79
N ARG A 175 -15.32 4.96 -5.47
CA ARG A 175 -14.31 5.85 -4.84
C ARG A 175 -12.92 5.66 -5.43
N PHE A 176 -12.51 4.41 -5.67
CA PHE A 176 -11.27 4.09 -6.38
C PHE A 176 -11.22 4.71 -7.78
N CYS A 177 -12.28 4.53 -8.58
CA CYS A 177 -12.37 5.11 -9.93
C CYS A 177 -12.35 6.65 -9.90
N ALA A 178 -13.02 7.27 -8.93
CA ALA A 178 -13.01 8.71 -8.72
C ALA A 178 -11.61 9.22 -8.34
N GLY A 179 -10.90 8.51 -7.45
CA GLY A 179 -9.53 8.84 -7.06
C GLY A 179 -8.56 8.78 -8.23
N ILE A 180 -8.63 7.74 -9.07
CA ILE A 180 -7.84 7.66 -10.31
C ILE A 180 -8.12 8.84 -11.23
N CYS A 181 -9.40 9.17 -11.41
CA CYS A 181 -9.80 10.30 -12.24
C CYS A 181 -9.26 11.64 -11.72
N ALA A 182 -9.28 11.84 -10.40
CA ALA A 182 -8.74 13.04 -9.77
C ALA A 182 -7.23 13.15 -10.01
N ARG A 183 -6.48 12.07 -9.74
CA ARG A 183 -5.03 12.01 -9.99
C ARG A 183 -4.68 12.25 -11.46
N TRP A 184 -5.44 11.69 -12.41
CA TRP A 184 -5.23 11.93 -13.84
C TRP A 184 -5.47 13.41 -14.24
N ARG A 185 -6.49 14.05 -13.64
CA ARG A 185 -6.77 15.48 -13.88
C ARG A 185 -5.67 16.39 -13.33
N GLU A 186 -5.10 16.02 -12.18
CA GLU A 186 -3.94 16.71 -11.58
C GLU A 186 -2.66 16.50 -12.38
N THR A 187 -2.53 15.39 -13.10
CA THR A 187 -1.35 15.08 -13.92
C THR A 187 -1.32 15.96 -15.16
N SER A 188 -0.19 16.67 -15.35
CA SER A 188 0.04 17.52 -16.52
C SER A 188 -0.16 16.71 -17.81
N PRO A 189 -0.80 17.26 -18.86
CA PRO A 189 -0.97 16.55 -20.13
C PRO A 189 0.32 15.95 -20.70
N LEU A 190 1.46 16.62 -20.52
CA LEU A 190 2.77 16.17 -20.99
C LEU A 190 3.32 14.95 -20.22
N GLU A 191 2.80 14.69 -19.03
CA GLU A 191 3.27 13.61 -18.13
C GLU A 191 2.33 12.40 -18.14
N ARG A 192 1.19 12.46 -18.84
CA ARG A 192 0.16 11.40 -18.75
C ARG A 192 0.57 10.06 -19.35
N ASP A 193 1.52 10.06 -20.27
CA ASP A 193 2.12 8.86 -20.86
C ASP A 193 3.44 8.45 -20.20
N VAL A 194 3.94 9.24 -19.26
CA VAL A 194 5.10 8.89 -18.44
C VAL A 194 4.65 7.96 -17.30
N PRO A 195 5.42 6.91 -16.98
CA PRO A 195 5.18 6.08 -15.80
C PRO A 195 4.99 6.94 -14.54
N LEU A 196 4.01 6.60 -13.71
CA LEU A 196 3.80 7.29 -12.45
C LEU A 196 5.06 7.14 -11.58
N ALA A 197 5.62 8.25 -11.10
CA ALA A 197 6.83 8.25 -10.26
C ALA A 197 6.69 7.34 -9.02
N HIS A 198 5.47 7.25 -8.49
CA HIS A 198 5.11 6.36 -7.40
C HIS A 198 4.05 5.36 -7.87
N PRO A 199 4.36 4.06 -7.92
CA PRO A 199 3.41 3.00 -8.24
C PRO A 199 2.16 3.06 -7.35
N PRO A 200 0.95 2.88 -7.90
CA PRO A 200 -0.23 2.61 -7.08
C PRO A 200 0.01 1.39 -6.19
N GLY A 201 -0.31 1.48 -4.90
CA GLY A 201 0.04 0.42 -3.95
C GLY A 201 -0.98 0.09 -2.88
N GLU A 202 -0.66 -0.89 -2.06
CA GLU A 202 -1.38 -1.29 -0.85
C GLU A 202 -0.34 -1.39 0.27
N CYS A 203 -0.72 -1.03 1.49
CA CYS A 203 0.16 -1.11 2.66
C CYS A 203 -0.64 -1.77 3.79
N GLY A 204 -0.04 -2.75 4.44
CA GLY A 204 -0.73 -3.53 5.47
C GLY A 204 0.19 -4.10 6.54
N TYR A 205 -0.42 -4.51 7.64
CA TYR A 205 0.23 -5.16 8.77
C TYR A 205 0.19 -6.69 8.66
N ALA A 206 1.28 -7.35 9.08
CA ALA A 206 1.34 -8.80 9.25
C ALA A 206 2.09 -9.20 10.53
N LEU A 207 1.56 -10.22 11.22
CA LEU A 207 2.30 -10.91 12.28
C LEU A 207 3.44 -11.78 11.71
N ASP A 208 3.14 -12.51 10.63
CA ASP A 208 4.10 -13.26 9.80
C ASP A 208 3.93 -12.77 8.35
N ALA A 209 4.83 -11.89 7.91
CA ALA A 209 4.72 -11.31 6.57
C ALA A 209 4.91 -12.34 5.46
N PRO A 210 5.90 -13.26 5.48
CA PRO A 210 6.03 -14.27 4.44
C PRO A 210 4.77 -15.13 4.24
N VAL A 211 4.07 -15.53 5.31
CA VAL A 211 2.77 -16.21 5.20
C VAL A 211 1.74 -15.28 4.56
N ARG A 212 1.63 -14.04 5.04
CA ARG A 212 0.65 -13.07 4.56
C ARG A 212 0.84 -12.73 3.07
N LEU A 213 2.08 -12.54 2.63
CA LEU A 213 2.43 -12.27 1.23
C LEU A 213 2.08 -13.46 0.32
N ARG A 214 2.34 -14.70 0.77
CA ARG A 214 1.89 -15.91 0.05
C ARG A 214 0.37 -16.00 -0.05
N GLN A 215 -0.36 -15.65 1.01
CA GLN A 215 -1.83 -15.60 0.98
C GLN A 215 -2.32 -14.57 -0.05
N HIS A 216 -1.72 -13.38 -0.09
CA HIS A 216 -2.02 -12.38 -1.11
C HIS A 216 -1.75 -12.88 -2.54
N ARG A 217 -0.61 -13.55 -2.79
CA ARG A 217 -0.32 -14.17 -4.09
C ARG A 217 -1.39 -15.18 -4.52
N ARG A 218 -1.92 -15.93 -3.55
CA ARG A 218 -3.00 -16.90 -3.75
C ARG A 218 -4.39 -16.26 -3.67
N ARG A 219 -4.48 -14.94 -3.48
CA ARG A 219 -5.72 -14.16 -3.35
C ARG A 219 -6.63 -14.61 -2.19
N GLN A 220 -6.04 -15.22 -1.17
CA GLN A 220 -6.73 -15.69 0.02
C GLN A 220 -6.83 -14.56 1.04
N SER A 221 -8.05 -14.18 1.42
CA SER A 221 -8.30 -13.05 2.35
C SER A 221 -7.51 -11.79 1.98
N SER A 222 -7.49 -11.47 0.68
CA SER A 222 -6.74 -10.35 0.09
C SER A 222 -7.65 -9.16 -0.20
N ASN A 223 -7.04 -8.01 -0.45
CA ASN A 223 -7.73 -6.80 -0.87
C ASN A 223 -8.35 -7.00 -2.27
N TYR A 224 -9.68 -6.99 -2.34
CA TYR A 224 -10.40 -7.26 -3.59
C TYR A 224 -10.25 -6.14 -4.64
N VAL A 225 -9.98 -4.90 -4.24
CA VAL A 225 -9.72 -3.78 -5.17
C VAL A 225 -8.38 -4.00 -5.88
N MET A 226 -7.34 -4.32 -5.10
CA MET A 226 -6.01 -4.65 -5.60
C MET A 226 -6.05 -5.86 -6.57
N ASN A 227 -6.77 -6.92 -6.19
CA ASN A 227 -6.90 -8.13 -7.00
C ASN A 227 -7.66 -7.85 -8.32
N LEU A 228 -8.76 -7.07 -8.27
CA LEU A 228 -9.49 -6.67 -9.48
C LEU A 228 -8.60 -5.83 -10.41
N ALA A 229 -7.83 -4.88 -9.87
CA ALA A 229 -6.92 -4.07 -10.66
C ALA A 229 -5.85 -4.94 -11.37
N GLU A 230 -5.28 -5.93 -10.68
CA GLU A 230 -4.33 -6.87 -11.28
C GLU A 230 -4.98 -7.74 -12.37
N ASP A 231 -6.23 -8.19 -12.18
CA ASP A 231 -6.95 -8.96 -13.21
C ASP A 231 -7.30 -8.11 -14.44
N ILE A 232 -7.70 -6.85 -14.23
CA ILE A 232 -7.88 -5.88 -15.31
C ILE A 232 -6.57 -5.68 -16.07
N CYS A 233 -5.44 -5.55 -15.40
CA CYS A 233 -4.14 -5.41 -16.06
C CYS A 233 -3.81 -6.63 -16.93
N ALA A 234 -4.05 -7.83 -16.41
CA ALA A 234 -3.84 -9.07 -17.15
C ALA A 234 -4.78 -9.17 -18.38
N TYR A 235 -6.05 -8.82 -18.23
CA TYR A 235 -7.00 -8.75 -19.33
C TYR A 235 -6.56 -7.75 -20.41
N LEU A 236 -6.21 -6.51 -20.02
CA LEU A 236 -5.78 -5.47 -20.94
C LEU A 236 -4.47 -5.81 -21.66
N HIS A 237 -3.54 -6.48 -20.99
CA HIS A 237 -2.32 -7.00 -21.61
C HIS A 237 -2.61 -8.13 -22.60
N ALA A 238 -3.46 -9.10 -22.23
CA ALA A 238 -3.87 -10.18 -23.13
C ALA A 238 -4.60 -9.64 -24.39
N ALA A 239 -5.42 -8.60 -24.21
CA ALA A 239 -6.09 -7.88 -25.28
C ALA A 239 -5.18 -6.91 -26.07
N ARG A 240 -3.87 -6.88 -25.79
CA ARG A 240 -2.86 -6.01 -26.44
C ARG A 240 -3.13 -4.51 -26.30
N VAL A 241 -3.93 -4.11 -25.30
CA VAL A 241 -4.12 -2.70 -24.93
C VAL A 241 -2.92 -2.21 -24.12
N PHE A 242 -2.42 -3.04 -23.20
CA PHE A 242 -1.19 -2.74 -22.47
C PHE A 242 0.03 -3.38 -23.14
N PRO A 243 1.14 -2.63 -23.28
CA PRO A 243 2.38 -3.17 -23.83
C PRO A 243 3.11 -4.09 -22.84
N ALA A 244 2.88 -3.92 -21.54
CA ALA A 244 3.50 -4.69 -20.48
C ALA A 244 2.44 -5.21 -19.50
N LEU A 245 2.78 -6.29 -18.80
CA LEU A 245 1.91 -6.87 -17.80
C LEU A 245 2.21 -6.29 -16.43
N PHE A 246 1.33 -5.42 -15.94
CA PHE A 246 1.41 -4.90 -14.57
C PHE A 246 0.87 -5.92 -13.55
N ARG A 247 1.64 -6.15 -12.50
CA ARG A 247 1.30 -7.03 -11.37
C ARG A 247 1.69 -6.37 -10.05
N MET A 248 1.20 -6.90 -8.94
CA MET A 248 1.60 -6.43 -7.61
C MET A 248 3.00 -6.96 -7.27
N HIS A 249 3.97 -6.11 -6.99
CA HIS A 249 5.28 -6.47 -6.43
C HIS A 249 5.22 -6.35 -4.91
N GLN A 250 5.74 -7.33 -4.18
CA GLN A 250 5.49 -7.50 -2.73
C GLN A 250 6.77 -7.31 -1.94
N PHE A 251 6.74 -6.43 -0.93
CA PHE A 251 7.89 -6.14 -0.08
C PHE A 251 7.48 -6.02 1.38
N VAL A 252 8.27 -6.58 2.29
CA VAL A 252 8.29 -6.15 3.70
C VAL A 252 9.12 -4.88 3.82
N VAL A 253 8.53 -3.81 4.34
CA VAL A 253 9.16 -2.47 4.37
C VAL A 253 9.55 -2.02 5.76
N TYR A 254 8.99 -2.60 6.81
CA TYR A 254 9.32 -2.19 8.18
C TYR A 254 9.10 -3.32 9.18
N LEU A 255 9.98 -3.44 10.16
CA LEU A 255 9.87 -4.39 11.26
C LEU A 255 9.40 -3.65 12.52
N ILE A 256 8.23 -4.01 13.01
CA ILE A 256 7.65 -3.43 14.22
C ILE A 256 8.38 -4.05 15.41
N PHE A 257 8.87 -3.23 16.33
CA PHE A 257 9.66 -3.71 17.47
C PHE A 257 9.07 -3.35 18.83
N ARG A 258 7.92 -2.65 18.84
CA ARG A 258 7.17 -2.33 20.04
C ARG A 258 5.69 -2.62 19.87
N PRO A 259 4.99 -3.07 20.92
CA PRO A 259 3.55 -3.32 20.84
C PRO A 259 2.76 -2.03 20.54
N GLU A 260 3.19 -0.88 21.05
CA GLU A 260 2.52 0.41 20.81
C GLU A 260 2.56 0.83 19.32
N GLN A 261 3.63 0.45 18.62
CA GLN A 261 3.85 0.80 17.23
C GLN A 261 2.92 0.06 16.27
N VAL A 262 2.30 -1.05 16.65
CA VAL A 262 1.61 -1.93 15.69
C VAL A 262 0.56 -1.19 14.86
N ARG A 263 -0.32 -0.44 15.54
CA ARG A 263 -1.37 0.34 14.86
C ARG A 263 -0.79 1.58 14.20
N VAL A 264 0.10 2.28 14.92
CA VAL A 264 0.72 3.52 14.45
C VAL A 264 1.52 3.28 13.17
N ALA A 265 2.27 2.19 13.08
CA ALA A 265 3.09 1.85 11.92
C ALA A 265 2.23 1.61 10.68
N GLU A 266 1.12 0.89 10.79
CA GLU A 266 0.24 0.66 9.64
C GLU A 266 -0.45 1.96 9.18
N ILE A 267 -0.94 2.77 10.12
CA ILE A 267 -1.56 4.08 9.85
C ILE A 267 -0.55 5.01 9.18
N PHE A 268 0.61 5.16 9.82
CA PHE A 268 1.66 6.07 9.40
C PHE A 268 2.24 5.67 8.06
N CYS A 269 2.61 4.40 7.85
CA CYS A 269 3.15 3.94 6.56
C CYS A 269 2.11 4.03 5.43
N SER A 270 0.83 3.72 5.70
CA SER A 270 -0.23 3.88 4.70
C SER A 270 -0.41 5.35 4.27
N GLY A 271 -0.37 6.26 5.24
CA GLY A 271 -0.43 7.70 4.99
C GLY A 271 0.83 8.24 4.31
N LEU A 272 2.00 7.83 4.76
CA LEU A 272 3.29 8.24 4.22
C LEU A 272 3.46 7.86 2.74
N LEU A 273 3.08 6.62 2.41
CA LEU A 273 3.09 6.12 1.03
C LEU A 273 1.87 6.59 0.23
N GLN A 274 0.88 7.21 0.88
CA GLN A 274 -0.35 7.73 0.28
C GLN A 274 -1.09 6.69 -0.57
N VAL A 275 -1.23 5.45 -0.10
CA VAL A 275 -1.73 4.30 -0.89
C VAL A 275 -3.26 4.14 -0.91
N TRP A 276 -4.00 5.24 -0.78
CA TRP A 276 -5.45 5.21 -0.60
C TRP A 276 -6.22 5.14 -1.93
N VAL A 277 -7.40 4.50 -1.91
CA VAL A 277 -8.30 4.52 -3.08
C VAL A 277 -8.83 5.93 -3.38
N GLY A 278 -9.04 6.75 -2.34
CA GLY A 278 -9.72 8.04 -2.46
C GLY A 278 -8.93 9.13 -3.18
N ASN A 279 -7.60 9.06 -3.16
CA ASN A 279 -6.72 10.01 -3.84
C ASN A 279 -6.07 9.43 -5.12
N GLY A 280 -6.50 8.22 -5.54
CA GLY A 280 -5.86 7.51 -6.66
C GLY A 280 -4.43 7.07 -6.37
N GLY A 281 -4.00 7.08 -5.11
CA GLY A 281 -2.65 6.70 -4.71
C GLY A 281 -2.45 5.20 -4.58
N GLY A 282 -3.54 4.42 -4.47
CA GLY A 282 -3.45 2.97 -4.35
C GLY A 282 -4.77 2.26 -4.06
N PHE A 283 -4.70 1.20 -3.25
CA PHE A 283 -5.76 0.21 -3.05
C PHE A 283 -6.25 0.10 -1.60
N ASN A 284 -5.63 0.83 -0.66
CA ASN A 284 -6.12 0.87 0.73
C ASN A 284 -7.51 1.54 0.75
N HIS A 285 -8.52 0.80 1.20
CA HIS A 285 -9.91 1.26 1.24
C HIS A 285 -10.56 1.14 2.62
N TYR A 286 -9.92 0.39 3.52
CA TYR A 286 -10.32 0.26 4.92
C TYR A 286 -9.29 0.99 5.78
N PRO A 287 -9.70 1.70 6.85
CA PRO A 287 -8.76 2.40 7.71
C PRO A 287 -7.70 1.46 8.30
N ALA A 288 -6.44 1.87 8.21
CA ALA A 288 -5.28 1.16 8.72
C ALA A 288 -5.28 1.12 10.26
N GLY A 289 -4.60 0.17 10.88
CA GLY A 289 -4.50 0.06 12.33
C GLY A 289 -5.73 -0.54 13.02
N LEU A 290 -6.75 -0.95 12.26
CA LEU A 290 -7.96 -1.60 12.79
C LEU A 290 -7.93 -3.14 12.71
N SER A 291 -7.04 -3.73 11.92
CA SER A 291 -6.95 -5.19 11.67
C SER A 291 -5.69 -5.82 12.26
N ASN A 292 -5.34 -5.46 13.50
CA ASN A 292 -4.03 -5.78 14.09
C ASN A 292 -4.15 -6.59 15.39
N ALA A 293 -5.32 -7.17 15.66
CA ALA A 293 -5.58 -7.92 16.89
C ALA A 293 -4.63 -9.10 17.10
N SER A 294 -4.04 -9.65 16.03
CA SER A 294 -3.05 -10.72 16.11
C SER A 294 -1.75 -10.31 16.82
N ALA A 295 -1.45 -9.01 16.96
CA ALA A 295 -0.31 -8.55 17.75
C ALA A 295 -0.40 -8.92 19.24
N GLY A 296 -1.61 -9.13 19.77
CA GLY A 296 -1.80 -9.61 21.14
C GLY A 296 -1.28 -11.03 21.39
N ARG A 297 -0.83 -11.74 20.35
CA ARG A 297 -0.22 -13.07 20.46
C ARG A 297 1.29 -13.02 20.75
N VAL A 298 1.92 -11.85 20.60
CA VAL A 298 3.35 -11.66 20.82
C VAL A 298 3.58 -11.38 22.30
N GLY A 299 4.42 -12.21 22.94
CA GLY A 299 4.70 -12.10 24.36
C GLY A 299 5.61 -10.91 24.72
N ALA A 300 5.63 -10.50 25.98
CA ALA A 300 6.48 -9.41 26.45
C ALA A 300 7.98 -9.67 26.23
N GLU A 301 8.43 -10.91 26.43
CA GLU A 301 9.83 -11.31 26.20
C GLU A 301 10.20 -11.25 24.71
N GLU A 302 9.27 -11.62 23.84
CA GLU A 302 9.43 -11.58 22.38
C GLU A 302 9.52 -10.13 21.89
N TRP A 303 8.64 -9.25 22.39
CA TRP A 303 8.75 -7.80 22.15
C TRP A 303 10.09 -7.23 22.61
N ALA A 304 10.55 -7.59 23.81
CA ALA A 304 11.85 -7.15 24.30
C ALA A 304 13.01 -7.65 23.42
N ALA A 305 12.90 -8.85 22.84
CA ALA A 305 13.87 -9.38 21.89
C ALA A 305 13.84 -8.64 20.55
N HIS A 306 12.67 -8.22 20.07
CA HIS A 306 12.54 -7.38 18.88
C HIS A 306 13.15 -6.00 19.08
N GLU A 307 12.91 -5.36 20.23
CA GLU A 307 13.49 -4.06 20.54
C GLU A 307 15.02 -4.13 20.64
N ARG A 308 15.58 -5.14 21.32
CA ARG A 308 17.03 -5.36 21.36
C ARG A 308 17.63 -5.54 19.98
N TYR A 309 16.96 -6.30 19.11
CA TYR A 309 17.41 -6.52 17.74
C TYR A 309 17.53 -5.21 16.95
N VAL A 310 16.51 -4.35 16.97
CA VAL A 310 16.53 -3.08 16.24
C VAL A 310 17.56 -2.11 16.82
N ARG A 311 17.67 -2.04 18.15
CA ARG A 311 18.69 -1.21 18.83
C ARG A 311 20.12 -1.65 18.51
N GLY A 312 20.35 -2.95 18.34
CA GLY A 312 21.68 -3.51 18.05
C GLY A 312 22.11 -3.39 16.59
N ARG A 313 21.21 -3.05 15.65
CA ARG A 313 21.49 -3.05 14.21
C ARG A 313 21.55 -1.68 13.55
N GLY A 314 21.15 -0.60 14.24
CA GLY A 314 20.81 0.64 13.54
C GLY A 314 21.43 1.91 14.11
N LEU A 315 21.33 2.95 13.28
CA LEU A 315 21.51 4.37 13.61
C LEU A 315 20.35 4.91 14.48
N LEU A 316 19.45 4.06 14.99
CA LEU A 316 18.26 4.47 15.74
C LEU A 316 18.59 5.44 16.88
N GLY A 317 19.65 5.15 17.65
CA GLY A 317 20.09 6.03 18.74
C GLY A 317 20.57 7.39 18.26
N GLU A 318 21.35 7.42 17.17
CA GLU A 318 21.91 8.63 16.58
C GLU A 318 20.80 9.48 15.93
N ASN A 319 19.96 8.86 15.11
CA ASN A 319 18.82 9.50 14.46
C ASN A 319 17.84 10.08 15.48
N VAL A 320 17.54 9.36 16.58
CA VAL A 320 16.65 9.89 17.63
C VAL A 320 17.30 11.07 18.36
N ARG A 321 18.62 11.05 18.59
CA ARG A 321 19.34 12.17 19.21
C ARG A 321 19.28 13.42 18.33
N GLU A 322 19.56 13.27 17.03
CA GLU A 322 19.48 14.38 16.07
C GLU A 322 18.08 15.03 16.05
N GLN A 323 17.02 14.21 16.10
CA GLN A 323 15.66 14.75 16.14
C GLN A 323 15.32 15.51 17.43
N LYS A 324 15.96 15.17 18.56
CA LYS A 324 15.76 15.93 19.81
C LYS A 324 16.43 17.30 19.72
N GLU A 325 17.68 17.33 19.27
CA GLU A 325 18.46 18.56 19.09
C GLU A 325 17.70 19.57 18.20
N ARG A 326 17.11 19.09 17.09
CA ARG A 326 16.32 19.93 16.18
C ARG A 326 14.99 20.46 16.72
N VAL A 327 14.43 19.85 17.76
CA VAL A 327 13.18 20.34 18.40
C VAL A 327 13.50 21.36 19.49
N GLU A 328 14.73 21.34 20.01
CA GLU A 328 15.22 22.25 21.04
C GLU A 328 15.80 23.56 20.45
N GLU A 329 16.17 23.56 19.16
CA GLU A 329 16.52 24.75 18.34
C GLU A 329 15.28 25.53 17.83
#